data_AF-A0A954CQD5-F1
#
_entry.id   AF-A0A954CQD5-F1
#
_cell.length_a   1.000
_cell.length_b   1.000
_cell.length_c   1.000
_cell.angle_alpha   90.00
_cell.angle_beta   90.00
_cell.angle_gamma   90.00
#
_symmetry.space_group_name_H-M   'P 1'
#
loop_
_entity.id
_entity.type
_entity.pdbx_description
1 polymer ?
#
loop_
_entity_poly.entity_id
_entity_poly.type
_entity_poly.pdbx_seq_one_letter_code
_entity_poly.pdbx_strand_id
1 'polypeptide(L)'
;GGDRQEVHEAIRVHSHAAIKRMKQEGAPDNDLIDRLKGDAIFEKVKDSLDDILDPSSFVGLAPQQTREFIAEHVKPVLAEGEALEGEGLQV
;
A
#
# COMPACT_ATOMS: atom_id res chain seq x y z
N GLY A 1 -10.80 21.96 2.64
CA GLY A 1 -11.53 22.74 3.65
C GLY A 1 -12.98 22.31 3.75
N GLY A 2 -13.25 21.03 3.97
CA GLY A 2 -14.54 20.53 4.46
C GLY A 2 -14.38 20.11 5.92
N ASP A 3 -15.50 19.83 6.60
CA ASP A 3 -15.47 19.34 7.97
C ASP A 3 -14.89 17.90 8.02
N ARG A 4 -13.91 17.68 8.89
CA ARG A 4 -13.21 16.38 8.97
C ARG A 4 -14.14 15.27 9.43
N GLN A 5 -15.07 15.58 10.35
CA GLN A 5 -15.98 14.60 10.91
C GLN A 5 -17.03 14.18 9.88
N GLU A 6 -17.59 15.13 9.13
CA GLU A 6 -18.54 14.85 8.03
C GLU A 6 -17.90 13.99 6.94
N VAL A 7 -16.70 14.35 6.49
CA VAL A 7 -15.98 13.58 5.46
C VAL A 7 -15.64 12.18 5.95
N HIS A 8 -15.16 12.04 7.19
CA HIS A 8 -14.82 10.74 7.75
C HIS A 8 -16.05 9.83 7.88
N GLU A 9 -17.19 10.38 8.29
CA GLU A 9 -18.44 9.63 8.40
C GLU A 9 -18.94 9.15 7.02
N ALA A 10 -18.85 9.99 5.99
CA ALA A 10 -19.17 9.59 4.62
C ALA A 10 -18.29 8.42 4.14
N ILE A 11 -16.96 8.48 4.37
CA ILE A 11 -16.04 7.37 4.06
C ILE A 11 -16.45 6.10 4.81
N ARG A 12 -16.79 6.21 6.11
CA ARG A 12 -17.20 5.07 6.94
C ARG A 12 -18.46 4.40 6.40
N VAL A 13 -19.47 5.17 6.01
CA VAL A 13 -20.74 4.65 5.46
C VAL A 13 -20.49 3.93 4.13
N HIS A 14 -19.76 4.56 3.20
CA HIS A 14 -19.46 3.95 1.90
C HIS A 14 -18.60 2.69 2.03
N SER A 15 -17.62 2.68 2.93
CA SER A 15 -16.77 1.52 3.20
C SER A 15 -17.58 0.32 3.69
N HIS A 16 -18.52 0.55 4.63
CA HIS A 16 -19.41 -0.52 5.10
C HIS A 16 -20.35 -1.04 4.00
N ALA A 17 -20.88 -0.15 3.15
CA ALA A 17 -21.74 -0.53 2.05
C ALA A 17 -21.00 -1.40 1.01
N ALA A 18 -19.77 -1.02 0.65
CA ALA A 18 -18.91 -1.79 -0.26
C ALA A 18 -18.60 -3.18 0.30
N ILE A 19 -18.20 -3.26 1.58
CA ILE A 19 -17.93 -4.54 2.24
C ILE A 19 -19.18 -5.42 2.33
N LYS A 20 -20.34 -4.83 2.63
CA LYS A 20 -21.62 -5.54 2.67
C LYS A 20 -21.92 -6.16 1.30
N ARG A 21 -21.80 -5.39 0.23
CA ARG A 21 -22.02 -5.84 -1.16
C ARG A 21 -21.10 -7.01 -1.52
N MET A 22 -19.81 -6.91 -1.21
CA MET A 22 -18.87 -8.01 -1.47
C MET A 22 -19.21 -9.28 -0.68
N LYS A 23 -19.42 -9.14 0.64
CA LYS A 23 -19.53 -10.29 1.55
C LYS A 23 -20.91 -10.94 1.55
N GLN A 24 -21.97 -10.17 1.38
CA GLN A 24 -23.35 -10.66 1.49
C GLN A 24 -24.01 -10.87 0.14
N GLU A 25 -23.69 -10.03 -0.83
CA GLU A 25 -24.33 -10.04 -2.16
C GLU A 25 -23.45 -10.75 -3.20
N GLY A 26 -22.23 -11.15 -2.82
CA GLY A 26 -21.33 -11.92 -3.68
C GLY A 26 -20.72 -11.11 -4.82
N ALA A 27 -20.68 -9.78 -4.70
CA ALA A 27 -20.04 -8.95 -5.72
C ALA A 27 -18.53 -9.26 -5.79
N PRO A 28 -17.98 -9.45 -7.00
CA PRO A 28 -16.57 -9.82 -7.18
C PRO A 28 -15.61 -8.67 -6.83
N ASP A 29 -16.06 -7.42 -7.02
CA ASP A 29 -15.21 -6.23 -6.94
C ASP A 29 -15.62 -5.29 -5.80
N ASN A 30 -14.64 -4.54 -5.29
CA ASN A 30 -14.85 -3.47 -4.32
C ASN A 30 -15.21 -2.15 -5.02
N ASP A 31 -16.41 -1.63 -4.77
CA ASP A 31 -16.94 -0.42 -5.41
C ASP A 31 -16.75 0.87 -4.58
N LEU A 32 -15.89 0.86 -3.55
CA LEU A 32 -15.68 2.02 -2.67
C LEU A 32 -15.31 3.28 -3.47
N ILE A 33 -14.37 3.18 -4.40
CA ILE A 33 -13.87 4.36 -5.12
C ILE A 33 -14.96 4.96 -6.00
N ASP A 34 -15.78 4.13 -6.64
CA ASP A 34 -16.93 4.59 -7.44
C ASP A 34 -17.96 5.32 -6.56
N ARG A 35 -18.21 4.82 -5.35
CA ARG A 35 -19.09 5.48 -4.38
C ARG A 35 -18.57 6.85 -3.97
N LEU A 36 -17.26 6.96 -3.70
CA LEU A 36 -16.64 8.22 -3.33
C LEU A 36 -16.66 9.22 -4.50
N LYS A 37 -16.36 8.78 -5.73
CA LYS A 37 -16.44 9.63 -6.93
C LYS A 37 -17.87 10.12 -7.23
N GLY A 38 -18.89 9.35 -6.85
CA GLY A 38 -20.30 9.69 -7.03
C GLY A 38 -20.92 10.55 -5.93
N ASP A 39 -20.22 10.78 -4.83
CA ASP A 39 -20.73 11.55 -3.69
C ASP A 39 -20.19 12.99 -3.71
N ALA A 40 -21.11 13.96 -3.73
CA ALA A 40 -20.82 15.38 -3.84
C ALA A 40 -19.91 15.92 -2.71
N ILE A 41 -19.85 15.25 -1.55
CA ILE A 41 -18.94 15.64 -0.47
C ILE A 41 -17.45 15.51 -0.89
N PHE A 42 -17.13 14.65 -1.85
CA PHE A 42 -15.79 14.43 -2.39
C PHE A 42 -15.53 15.15 -3.72
N GLU A 43 -16.44 15.99 -4.19
CA GLU A 43 -16.35 16.66 -5.50
C GLU A 43 -15.00 17.36 -5.73
N LYS A 44 -14.43 17.95 -4.67
CA LYS A 44 -13.15 18.67 -4.72
C LYS A 44 -11.91 17.78 -4.89
N VAL A 45 -12.03 16.47 -4.63
CA VAL A 45 -10.91 15.52 -4.67
C VAL A 45 -11.14 14.38 -5.66
N LYS A 46 -12.32 14.28 -6.27
CA LYS A 46 -12.71 13.16 -7.14
C LYS A 46 -11.70 12.89 -8.27
N ASP A 47 -11.16 13.95 -8.87
CA ASP A 47 -10.22 13.86 -9.99
C ASP A 47 -8.79 13.51 -9.53
N SER A 48 -8.49 13.71 -8.24
CA SER A 48 -7.22 13.34 -7.62
C SER A 48 -7.25 11.99 -6.92
N LEU A 49 -8.41 11.31 -6.84
CA LEU A 49 -8.53 10.06 -6.10
C LEU A 49 -7.63 8.96 -6.68
N ASP A 50 -7.45 8.91 -8.00
CA ASP A 50 -6.59 7.90 -8.63
C ASP A 50 -5.11 8.12 -8.28
N ASP A 51 -4.66 9.37 -8.24
CA ASP A 51 -3.30 9.74 -7.81
C ASP A 51 -3.07 9.46 -6.31
N ILE A 52 -4.06 9.78 -5.46
CA ILE A 52 -4.03 9.49 -4.03
C ILE A 52 -3.90 7.98 -3.77
N LEU A 53 -4.43 7.15 -4.67
CA LEU A 53 -4.45 5.70 -4.55
C LEU A 53 -3.26 5.02 -5.23
N ASP A 54 -2.27 5.77 -5.72
CA ASP A 54 -1.04 5.17 -6.24
C ASP A 54 -0.37 4.30 -5.16
N PRO A 55 -0.28 2.96 -5.36
CA PRO A 55 0.30 2.04 -4.37
C PRO A 55 1.73 2.41 -3.97
N SER A 56 2.48 3.07 -4.86
CA SER A 56 3.86 3.49 -4.60
C SER A 56 3.95 4.51 -3.46
N SER A 57 2.87 5.28 -3.22
CA SER A 57 2.79 6.26 -2.13
C SER A 57 2.55 5.63 -0.76
N PHE A 58 2.14 4.35 -0.69
CA PHE A 58 1.78 3.64 0.55
C PHE A 58 2.89 2.77 1.13
N VAL A 59 4.06 2.68 0.49
CA VAL A 59 5.17 1.80 0.93
C VAL A 59 6.21 2.49 1.81
N GLY A 60 6.07 3.80 2.05
CA GLY A 60 6.96 4.56 2.94
C GLY A 60 8.45 4.39 2.58
N LEU A 61 9.29 4.14 3.59
CA LEU A 61 10.73 3.93 3.40
C LEU A 61 11.10 2.48 3.05
N ALA A 62 10.14 1.57 2.82
CA ALA A 62 10.44 0.16 2.59
C ALA A 62 11.51 -0.06 1.50
N PRO A 63 11.46 0.61 0.33
CA PRO A 63 12.49 0.43 -0.70
C PRO A 63 13.89 0.85 -0.25
N GLN A 64 13.99 1.93 0.54
CA GLN A 64 15.27 2.41 1.08
C GLN A 64 15.79 1.46 2.15
N GLN A 65 14.94 1.09 3.11
CA GLN A 65 15.27 0.15 4.18
C GLN A 65 15.76 -1.19 3.64
N THR A 66 15.11 -1.72 2.59
CA THR A 66 15.56 -2.95 1.93
C THR A 66 16.94 -2.79 1.29
N ARG A 67 17.19 -1.68 0.58
CA ARG A 67 18.50 -1.43 -0.06
C ARG A 67 19.61 -1.28 0.98
N GLU A 68 19.37 -0.51 2.03
CA GLU A 68 20.33 -0.30 3.13
C GLU A 68 20.62 -1.62 3.84
N PHE A 69 19.59 -2.40 4.20
CA PHE A 69 19.79 -3.71 4.83
C PHE A 69 20.62 -4.66 3.97
N ILE A 70 20.33 -4.73 2.66
CA ILE A 70 21.11 -5.55 1.73
C ILE A 70 22.56 -5.07 1.69
N ALA A 71 22.79 -3.76 1.61
CA ALA A 71 24.14 -3.20 1.48
C ALA A 71 24.98 -3.34 2.76
N GLU A 72 24.38 -3.08 3.91
CA GLU A 72 25.10 -2.93 5.18
C GLU A 72 25.14 -4.21 6.02
N HIS A 73 24.21 -5.14 5.80
CA HIS A 73 24.11 -6.36 6.60
C HIS A 73 24.26 -7.63 5.77
N VAL A 74 23.61 -7.72 4.60
CA VAL A 74 23.65 -8.95 3.80
C VAL A 74 24.97 -9.09 3.05
N LYS A 75 25.38 -8.05 2.31
CA LYS A 75 26.62 -8.10 1.50
C LYS A 75 27.88 -8.41 2.32
N PRO A 76 28.11 -7.83 3.51
CA PRO A 76 29.29 -8.15 4.31
C PRO A 76 29.38 -9.63 4.71
N VAL A 77 28.25 -10.22 5.13
CA VAL A 77 28.19 -11.64 5.50
C VAL A 77 28.49 -12.54 4.32
N LEU A 78 27.95 -12.21 3.13
CA LEU A 78 28.23 -12.99 1.92
C LEU A 78 29.69 -12.87 1.49
N ALA A 79 30.29 -11.68 1.59
CA ALA A 79 31.70 -11.48 1.28
C ALA A 79 32.64 -12.25 2.22
N GLU A 80 32.29 -12.34 3.52
CA GLU A 80 33.01 -13.19 4.48
C GLU A 80 32.89 -14.69 4.12
N GLY A 81 31.71 -15.14 3.70
CA GLY A 81 31.48 -16.51 3.23
C GLY A 81 32.28 -16.84 1.96
N GLU A 82 32.25 -15.95 0.95
CA GLU A 82 33.02 -16.11 -0.29
C GLU A 82 34.54 -16.10 -0.03
N ALA A 83 35.01 -15.30 0.93
CA ALA A 83 36.41 -15.30 1.35
C ALA A 83 36.84 -16.63 2.00
N LEU A 84 35.92 -17.33 2.65
CA LEU A 84 36.16 -18.66 3.25
C LEU A 84 36.10 -19.79 2.21
N GLU A 85 35.34 -19.65 1.13
CA GLU A 85 35.29 -20.63 0.03
C GLU A 85 36.54 -20.61 -0.89
N GLY A 86 37.36 -19.55 -0.81
CA GLY A 86 38.68 -19.46 -1.46
C GLY A 86 39.77 -20.36 -0.85
N GLU A 87 39.54 -20.89 0.36
CA GLU A 87 40.31 -22.01 0.93
C GLU A 87 39.51 -23.30 0.70
N GLY A 88 39.68 -23.86 -0.50
CA GLY A 88 38.85 -24.92 -1.06
C GLY A 88 38.30 -25.93 -0.06
N LEU A 89 36.98 -26.09 -0.09
CA LEU A 89 36.34 -27.31 0.39
C LEU A 89 36.82 -28.44 -0.55
N GLN A 90 37.84 -29.19 -0.11
CA GLN A 90 38.14 -30.50 -0.69
C GLN A 90 36.97 -31.42 -0.35
N VAL A 91 36.06 -31.59 -1.30
CA VAL A 91 35.17 -32.76 -1.42
C VAL A 91 35.39 -33.41 -2.76
#